data_AF-A0A2V7N0N9-F1
#
_entry.id   AF-A0A2V7N0N9-F1
#
_cell.length_a   1.000
_cell.length_b   1.000
_cell.length_c   1.000
_cell.angle_alpha   90.00
_cell.angle_beta   90.00
_cell.angle_gamma   90.00
#
_symmetry.space_group_name_H-M   'P 1'
#
loop_
_entity.id
_entity.type
_entity.pdbx_description
1 polymer ?
#
loop_
_entity_poly.entity_id
_entity_poly.type
_entity_poly.pdbx_seq_one_letter_code
_entity_poly.pdbx_strand_id
1 'polypeptide(L)'
;MYRREFLSYAAGIVTLPAVIDFQHRSRIELLDLEENCCLRESVAGYTAVLAELGFASRRSVLIVPAAARIPETAMRRMVTAMQAGGIVILESGAGFANEQDLRAHRDTLRDCFAVRLNAPVQLWPRRTPYVDFTWPFATKLRDFSRVIPLDQPTDQTIGWVDGRPVALKRQAGRGTFIFLGSPLGPVLWAGDVDAKRWLLDVVRS
;
A
#
# COMPACT_ATOMS: atom_id res chain seq x y z
N MET A 1 10.10 21.04 -21.83
CA MET A 1 11.44 20.59 -21.37
C MET A 1 11.65 21.11 -19.96
N TYR A 2 11.37 20.31 -18.92
CA TYR A 2 11.85 20.57 -17.56
C TYR A 2 12.11 19.22 -16.87
N ARG A 3 13.40 18.87 -16.88
CA ARG A 3 14.06 17.78 -16.19
C ARG A 3 14.21 18.23 -14.73
N ARG A 4 13.57 17.56 -13.76
CA ARG A 4 13.84 17.81 -12.34
C ARG A 4 14.69 16.67 -11.78
N GLU A 5 15.84 17.09 -11.32
CA GLU A 5 16.95 16.35 -10.77
C GLU A 5 16.57 15.76 -9.40
N PHE A 6 16.88 14.49 -9.18
CA PHE A 6 16.95 13.89 -7.85
C PHE A 6 18.43 13.88 -7.44
N LEU A 7 18.81 14.83 -6.57
CA LEU A 7 20.06 14.84 -5.81
C LEU A 7 19.90 13.82 -4.66
N SER A 8 20.66 12.73 -4.67
CA SER A 8 21.98 12.58 -4.04
C SER A 8 21.92 12.57 -2.52
N TYR A 9 21.94 11.37 -1.93
CA TYR A 9 22.48 11.16 -0.59
C TYR A 9 23.74 10.30 -0.69
N ALA A 10 24.76 10.73 0.06
CA ALA A 10 26.18 10.55 -0.22
C ALA A 10 26.74 9.14 0.02
N ALA A 11 27.90 8.96 -0.62
CA ALA A 11 28.74 7.78 -0.68
C ALA A 11 29.35 7.36 0.68
N GLY A 12 29.48 6.04 0.83
CA GLY A 12 30.43 5.37 1.71
C GLY A 12 30.70 3.99 1.12
N ILE A 13 31.72 3.87 0.28
CA ILE A 13 32.17 2.59 -0.28
C ILE A 13 33.03 1.91 0.77
N VAL A 14 32.55 0.76 1.27
CA VAL A 14 33.41 -0.29 1.83
C VAL A 14 33.11 -1.54 1.00
N THR A 15 34.04 -1.90 0.13
CA THR A 15 34.01 -3.18 -0.60
C THR A 15 34.36 -4.33 0.33
N LEU A 16 33.46 -5.29 0.45
CA LEU A 16 33.81 -6.67 0.82
C LEU A 16 33.14 -7.63 -0.18
N PRO A 17 33.88 -8.62 -0.71
CA PRO A 17 33.34 -9.54 -1.70
C PRO A 17 32.60 -10.67 -0.95
N ALA A 18 31.29 -10.71 -1.12
CA ALA A 18 30.53 -11.93 -0.93
C ALA A 18 29.58 -12.04 -2.11
N VAL A 19 29.99 -12.83 -3.11
CA VAL A 19 29.08 -13.43 -4.08
C VAL A 19 28.19 -14.39 -3.28
N ILE A 20 27.21 -13.83 -2.57
CA ILE A 20 26.02 -14.56 -2.21
C ILE A 20 25.16 -14.41 -3.44
N ASP A 21 25.15 -15.48 -4.23
CA ASP A 21 24.12 -15.73 -5.22
C ASP A 21 22.77 -15.73 -4.47
N PHE A 22 22.21 -14.54 -4.29
CA PHE A 22 20.85 -14.36 -3.84
C PHE A 22 20.01 -14.87 -4.98
N GLN A 23 19.73 -16.16 -4.96
CA GLN A 23 18.57 -16.74 -5.62
C GLN A 23 17.40 -15.83 -5.26
N HIS A 24 17.08 -14.93 -6.17
CA HIS A 24 16.08 -13.88 -6.03
C HIS A 24 14.72 -14.57 -6.14
N ARG A 25 14.38 -15.37 -5.12
CA ARG A 25 13.03 -15.88 -4.96
C ARG A 25 12.19 -14.65 -4.68
N SER A 26 11.47 -14.20 -5.69
CA SER A 26 10.41 -13.22 -5.58
C SER A 26 9.44 -13.66 -4.49
N ARG A 27 9.56 -13.04 -3.31
CA ARG A 27 8.78 -13.38 -2.13
C ARG A 27 7.66 -12.37 -1.96
N ILE A 28 6.48 -12.87 -1.64
CA ILE A 28 5.39 -12.05 -1.14
C ILE A 28 5.46 -12.11 0.39
N GLU A 29 5.53 -10.95 1.02
CA GLU A 29 5.65 -10.80 2.46
C GLU A 29 4.52 -9.92 2.99
N LEU A 30 3.91 -10.37 4.09
CA LEU A 30 2.94 -9.60 4.86
C LEU A 30 3.64 -9.02 6.10
N LEU A 31 3.69 -7.71 6.21
CA LEU A 31 4.20 -7.00 7.38
C LEU A 31 3.04 -6.62 8.29
N ASP A 32 2.72 -7.51 9.23
CA ASP A 32 1.79 -7.22 10.32
C ASP A 32 2.43 -6.22 11.28
N LEU A 33 1.74 -5.10 11.51
CA LEU A 33 2.20 -4.02 12.40
C LEU A 33 1.66 -4.15 13.83
N GLU A 34 0.99 -5.26 14.15
CA GLU A 34 0.48 -5.59 15.48
C GLU A 34 -0.39 -4.47 16.06
N GLU A 35 0.00 -3.84 17.18
CA GLU A 35 -0.75 -2.74 17.80
C GLU A 35 -0.85 -1.49 16.92
N ASN A 36 0.00 -1.37 15.89
CA ASN A 36 -0.04 -0.27 14.92
C ASN A 36 -0.93 -0.60 13.70
N CYS A 37 -1.60 -1.76 13.69
CA CYS A 37 -2.63 -2.15 12.73
C CYS A 37 -4.02 -2.08 13.38
N CYS A 38 -4.93 -1.28 12.81
CA CYS A 38 -6.25 -1.06 13.41
C CYS A 38 -7.33 -2.06 13.00
N LEU A 39 -7.08 -2.90 11.97
CA LEU A 39 -8.06 -3.87 11.46
C LEU A 39 -7.41 -5.24 11.34
N ARG A 40 -7.71 -6.13 12.30
CA ARG A 40 -7.18 -7.51 12.28
C ARG A 40 -7.77 -8.32 11.13
N GLU A 41 -8.99 -7.99 10.71
CA GLU A 41 -9.66 -8.53 9.52
C GLU A 41 -8.83 -8.26 8.26
N SER A 42 -8.09 -7.15 8.21
CA SER A 42 -7.24 -6.86 7.08
C SER A 42 -6.08 -7.86 6.98
N VAL A 43 -5.38 -8.08 8.09
CA VAL A 43 -4.30 -9.07 8.19
C VAL A 43 -4.83 -10.47 7.83
N ALA A 44 -5.99 -10.85 8.36
CA ALA A 44 -6.62 -12.15 8.06
C ALA A 44 -6.97 -12.29 6.58
N GLY A 45 -7.53 -11.25 5.96
CA GLY A 45 -7.90 -11.25 4.54
C GLY A 45 -6.71 -11.40 3.61
N TYR A 46 -5.64 -10.63 3.80
CA TYR A 46 -4.41 -10.84 3.03
C TYR A 46 -3.81 -12.22 3.27
N THR A 47 -3.74 -12.68 4.52
CA THR A 47 -3.19 -14.00 4.86
C THR A 47 -3.94 -15.12 4.13
N ALA A 48 -5.28 -15.08 4.11
CA ALA A 48 -6.10 -16.07 3.44
C ALA A 48 -5.81 -16.14 1.93
N VAL A 49 -5.70 -14.99 1.26
CA VAL A 49 -5.43 -14.94 -0.18
C VAL A 49 -4.00 -15.35 -0.51
N LEU A 50 -3.03 -14.97 0.32
CA LEU A 50 -1.63 -15.34 0.11
C LEU A 50 -1.38 -16.84 0.33
N ALA A 51 -2.14 -17.49 1.21
CA ALA A 51 -2.08 -18.94 1.40
C ALA A 51 -2.50 -19.72 0.15
N GLU A 52 -3.38 -19.16 -0.68
CA GLU A 52 -3.85 -19.77 -1.94
C GLU A 52 -2.82 -19.62 -3.09
N LEU A 53 -1.94 -18.62 -3.02
CA LEU A 53 -1.18 -18.13 -4.18
C LEU A 53 0.03 -18.98 -4.57
N GLY A 54 0.63 -19.71 -3.64
CA GLY A 54 1.98 -20.25 -3.82
C GLY A 54 3.01 -19.12 -4.01
N PHE A 55 4.23 -19.31 -3.51
CA PHE A 55 5.20 -18.21 -3.30
C PHE A 55 5.87 -17.64 -4.57
N ALA A 56 5.22 -17.62 -5.74
CA ALA A 56 5.82 -17.18 -6.99
C ALA A 56 5.26 -15.84 -7.46
N SER A 57 5.96 -14.75 -7.14
CA SER A 57 5.82 -13.47 -7.86
C SER A 57 6.97 -13.31 -8.87
N ARG A 58 6.91 -12.30 -9.74
CA ARG A 58 8.07 -11.86 -10.55
C ARG A 58 8.95 -10.87 -9.81
N ARG A 59 8.41 -10.23 -8.77
CA ARG A 59 9.09 -9.22 -7.94
C ARG A 59 8.86 -9.54 -6.48
N SER A 60 9.72 -9.05 -5.60
CA SER A 60 9.41 -9.07 -4.17
C SER A 60 8.24 -8.13 -3.89
N VAL A 61 7.26 -8.59 -3.12
CA VAL A 61 6.09 -7.80 -2.75
C VAL A 61 6.03 -7.72 -1.23
N LEU A 62 5.90 -6.51 -0.69
CA LEU A 62 5.69 -6.24 0.72
C LEU A 62 4.31 -5.60 0.89
N ILE A 63 3.44 -6.24 1.68
CA ILE A 63 2.09 -5.77 1.97
C ILE A 63 2.04 -5.33 3.42
N VAL A 64 1.54 -4.13 3.68
CA VAL A 64 1.35 -3.55 5.01
C VAL A 64 -0.16 -3.32 5.24
N PRO A 65 -0.84 -4.23 5.95
CA PRO A 65 -2.29 -4.17 6.16
C PRO A 65 -2.69 -3.07 7.17
N ALA A 66 -3.80 -2.38 6.89
CA ALA A 66 -4.51 -1.44 7.77
C ALA A 66 -3.63 -0.64 8.76
N ALA A 67 -2.54 -0.05 8.26
CA ALA A 67 -1.59 0.69 9.07
C ALA A 67 -2.25 1.93 9.70
N ALA A 68 -2.41 1.94 11.01
CA ALA A 68 -2.85 3.09 11.77
C ALA A 68 -1.67 4.04 11.99
N ARG A 69 -0.59 3.50 12.53
CA ARG A 69 0.70 4.17 12.68
C ARG A 69 1.75 3.41 11.86
N ILE A 70 2.75 4.12 11.36
CA ILE A 70 3.86 3.53 10.60
C ILE A 70 5.13 3.71 11.44
N PRO A 71 5.56 2.68 12.20
CA PRO A 71 6.83 2.74 12.91
C PRO A 71 8.01 2.95 11.96
N GLU A 72 9.09 3.55 12.45
CA GLU A 72 10.28 3.80 11.64
C GLU A 72 10.88 2.50 11.07
N THR A 73 10.80 1.40 11.83
CA THR A 73 11.23 0.07 11.38
C THR A 73 10.44 -0.39 10.15
N ALA A 74 9.11 -0.23 10.15
CA ALA A 74 8.25 -0.57 9.03
C ALA A 74 8.51 0.35 7.82
N MET A 75 8.70 1.65 8.07
CA MET A 75 9.08 2.61 7.02
C MET A 75 10.40 2.20 6.35
N ARG A 76 11.45 1.90 7.13
CA ARG A 76 12.74 1.48 6.58
C ARG A 76 12.59 0.24 5.70
N ARG A 77 11.79 -0.74 6.13
CA ARG A 77 11.51 -1.94 5.35
C ARG A 77 10.80 -1.64 4.03
N MET A 78 9.80 -0.76 4.03
CA MET A 78 9.14 -0.32 2.79
C MET A 78 10.12 0.37 1.85
N VAL A 79 10.96 1.28 2.35
CA VAL A 79 11.98 1.96 1.55
C VAL A 79 12.99 0.97 0.97
N THR A 80 13.51 0.04 1.77
CA THR A 80 14.42 -1.01 1.31
C THR A 80 13.78 -1.89 0.23
N ALA A 81 12.52 -2.30 0.42
CA ALA A 81 11.80 -3.09 -0.58
C ALA A 81 11.65 -2.33 -1.91
N MET A 82 11.31 -1.04 -1.87
CA MET A 82 11.22 -0.20 -3.08
C MET A 82 12.59 -0.02 -3.76
N GLN A 83 13.66 0.22 -2.99
CA GLN A 83 15.02 0.36 -3.53
C GLN A 83 15.50 -0.91 -4.22
N ALA A 84 15.12 -2.08 -3.71
CA ALA A 84 15.39 -3.39 -4.32
C ALA A 84 14.55 -3.67 -5.58
N GLY A 85 13.64 -2.77 -5.97
CA GLY A 85 12.77 -2.95 -7.14
C GLY A 85 11.48 -3.73 -6.85
N GLY A 86 11.11 -3.89 -5.58
CA GLY A 86 9.89 -4.56 -5.17
C GLY A 86 8.63 -3.69 -5.31
N ILE A 87 7.49 -4.32 -5.04
CA ILE A 87 6.18 -3.68 -4.91
C ILE A 87 5.88 -3.52 -3.42
N VAL A 88 5.53 -2.32 -2.98
CA VAL A 88 5.02 -2.06 -1.64
C VAL A 88 3.54 -1.69 -1.76
N ILE A 89 2.68 -2.45 -1.09
CA ILE A 89 1.26 -2.12 -0.92
C ILE A 89 1.09 -1.67 0.52
N LEU A 90 0.78 -0.40 0.72
CA LEU A 90 0.39 0.14 2.01
C LEU A 90 -1.11 0.38 2.02
N GLU A 91 -1.81 -0.41 2.81
CA GLU A 91 -3.21 -0.16 3.13
C GLU A 91 -3.30 0.70 4.39
N SER A 92 -3.94 1.85 4.28
CA SER A 92 -4.12 2.77 5.39
C SER A 92 -5.29 2.35 6.26
N GLY A 93 -4.98 2.18 7.54
CA GLY A 93 -5.95 2.05 8.62
C GLY A 93 -6.17 3.35 9.40
N ALA A 94 -5.49 4.43 9.05
CA ALA A 94 -5.53 5.67 9.84
C ALA A 94 -6.92 6.34 9.91
N GLY A 95 -7.91 5.88 9.13
CA GLY A 95 -9.32 6.29 9.26
C GLY A 95 -9.98 5.79 10.55
N PHE A 96 -9.39 4.80 11.20
CA PHE A 96 -9.85 4.23 12.48
C PHE A 96 -8.95 4.61 13.66
N ALA A 97 -7.85 5.30 13.38
CA ALA A 97 -6.90 5.72 14.40
C ALA A 97 -7.39 6.95 15.18
N ASN A 98 -6.79 7.19 16.34
CA ASN A 98 -6.96 8.45 17.06
C ASN A 98 -6.28 9.61 16.28
N GLU A 99 -6.55 10.85 16.67
CA GLU A 99 -6.01 12.00 15.95
C GLU A 99 -4.48 12.10 15.96
N GLN A 100 -3.82 11.68 17.04
CA GLN A 100 -2.37 11.72 17.14
C GLN A 100 -1.72 10.78 16.13
N ASP A 101 -2.22 9.54 16.06
CA ASP A 101 -1.74 8.54 15.11
C ASP A 101 -2.10 8.92 13.68
N LEU A 102 -3.29 9.49 13.43
CA LEU A 102 -3.64 10.02 12.11
C LEU A 102 -2.68 11.13 11.67
N ARG A 103 -2.32 12.06 12.57
CA ARG A 103 -1.33 13.11 12.26
C ARG A 103 0.03 12.50 11.92
N ALA A 104 0.53 11.59 12.77
CA ALA A 104 1.81 10.92 12.53
C ALA A 104 1.81 10.11 11.21
N HIS A 105 0.71 9.43 10.89
CA HIS A 105 0.53 8.69 9.64
C HIS A 105 0.64 9.61 8.42
N ARG A 106 -0.02 10.76 8.47
CA ARG A 106 0.04 11.77 7.40
C ARG A 106 1.43 12.37 7.23
N ASP A 107 2.09 12.71 8.34
CA ASP A 107 3.45 13.25 8.30
C ASP A 107 4.40 12.23 7.67
N THR A 108 4.33 10.96 8.08
CA THR A 108 5.13 9.88 7.50
C THR A 108 4.90 9.74 5.99
N LEU A 109 3.63 9.74 5.55
CA LEU A 109 3.31 9.61 4.13
C LEU A 109 3.72 10.82 3.30
N ARG A 110 3.58 12.03 3.85
CA ARG A 110 4.03 13.26 3.20
C ARG A 110 5.54 13.24 3.03
N ASP A 111 6.26 12.94 4.10
CA ASP A 111 7.71 13.15 4.17
C ASP A 111 8.48 12.02 3.49
N CYS A 112 8.03 10.77 3.62
CA CYS A 112 8.73 9.61 3.05
C CYS A 112 8.24 9.21 1.66
N PHE A 113 6.96 9.45 1.36
CA PHE A 113 6.33 8.95 0.13
C PHE A 113 5.75 10.05 -0.76
N ALA A 114 5.81 11.32 -0.34
CA ALA A 114 5.16 12.45 -1.01
C ALA A 114 3.68 12.16 -1.33
N VAL A 115 2.99 11.55 -0.36
CA VAL A 115 1.54 11.29 -0.40
C VAL A 115 0.88 12.17 0.65
N ARG A 116 -0.01 13.05 0.20
CA ARG A 116 -0.77 13.96 1.04
C ARG A 116 -2.19 13.46 1.17
N LEU A 117 -2.71 13.48 2.39
CA LEU A 117 -4.00 12.88 2.74
C LEU A 117 -4.93 13.91 3.36
N ASN A 118 -6.21 13.81 3.01
CA ASN A 118 -7.33 14.55 3.59
C ASN A 118 -7.89 13.86 4.84
N ALA A 119 -8.85 14.53 5.51
CA ALA A 119 -9.60 13.98 6.64
C ALA A 119 -10.27 12.65 6.29
N PRO A 120 -10.28 11.66 7.20
CA PRO A 120 -11.07 10.47 7.01
C PRO A 120 -12.53 10.81 6.71
N VAL A 121 -13.13 10.08 5.79
CA VAL A 121 -14.52 10.24 5.38
C VAL A 121 -15.28 8.98 5.74
N GLN A 122 -16.35 9.14 6.50
CA GLN A 122 -17.29 8.06 6.80
C GLN A 122 -18.21 7.84 5.59
N LEU A 123 -18.23 6.62 5.03
CA LEU A 123 -19.06 6.29 3.88
C LEU A 123 -20.47 5.81 4.26
N TRP A 124 -20.59 5.06 5.35
CA TRP A 124 -21.86 4.54 5.87
C TRP A 124 -22.49 5.51 6.90
N PRO A 125 -23.83 5.72 6.94
CA PRO A 125 -24.92 4.97 6.29
C PRO A 125 -25.47 5.55 4.98
N ARG A 126 -24.68 6.30 4.20
CA ARG A 126 -25.22 7.12 3.10
C ARG A 126 -25.75 6.30 1.91
N ARG A 127 -24.97 5.35 1.42
CA ARG A 127 -25.23 4.44 0.29
C ARG A 127 -24.33 3.22 0.41
N THR A 128 -24.59 2.12 -0.31
CA THR A 128 -23.62 1.02 -0.44
C THR A 128 -22.35 1.55 -1.10
N PRO A 129 -21.24 1.72 -0.36
CA PRO A 129 -20.06 2.38 -0.90
C PRO A 129 -19.23 1.42 -1.75
N TYR A 130 -18.69 1.94 -2.83
CA TYR A 130 -17.77 1.22 -3.70
C TYR A 130 -16.54 2.09 -3.96
N VAL A 131 -15.38 1.45 -3.96
CA VAL A 131 -14.15 1.99 -4.51
C VAL A 131 -14.08 1.57 -5.98
N ASP A 132 -14.12 2.56 -6.85
CA ASP A 132 -13.91 2.39 -8.27
C ASP A 132 -12.40 2.34 -8.52
N PHE A 133 -11.84 1.17 -8.85
CA PHE A 133 -10.45 1.04 -9.28
C PHE A 133 -10.33 1.07 -10.80
N THR A 134 -9.25 1.67 -11.32
CA THR A 134 -8.93 1.68 -12.77
C THR A 134 -7.70 0.83 -13.13
N TRP A 135 -6.94 0.41 -12.12
CA TRP A 135 -5.74 -0.43 -12.28
C TRP A 135 -5.73 -1.51 -11.18
N PRO A 136 -5.25 -2.75 -11.46
CA PRO A 136 -4.66 -3.23 -12.71
C PRO A 136 -5.69 -3.46 -13.83
N PHE A 137 -6.97 -3.53 -13.48
CA PHE A 137 -8.11 -3.48 -14.38
C PHE A 137 -9.24 -2.67 -13.73
N ALA A 138 -10.21 -2.25 -14.53
CA ALA A 138 -11.38 -1.54 -14.01
C ALA A 138 -12.25 -2.49 -13.17
N THR A 139 -12.48 -2.16 -11.90
CA THR A 139 -13.34 -2.95 -11.00
C THR A 139 -13.96 -2.08 -9.91
N LYS A 140 -15.05 -2.55 -9.31
CA LYS A 140 -15.73 -1.90 -8.20
C LYS A 140 -15.66 -2.79 -6.98
N LEU A 141 -14.91 -2.39 -5.97
CA LEU A 141 -14.79 -3.14 -4.72
C LEU A 141 -15.64 -2.49 -3.64
N ARG A 142 -16.47 -3.28 -2.97
CA ARG A 142 -17.35 -2.74 -1.93
C ARG A 142 -16.53 -2.33 -0.70
N ASP A 143 -16.84 -1.18 -0.11
CA ASP A 143 -16.24 -0.75 1.16
C ASP A 143 -17.35 -0.37 2.14
N PHE A 144 -17.29 -0.82 3.39
CA PHE A 144 -18.33 -0.59 4.39
C PHE A 144 -17.92 0.39 5.50
N SER A 145 -16.92 1.21 5.25
CA SER A 145 -16.09 1.73 6.33
C SER A 145 -15.75 3.22 6.18
N ARG A 146 -14.56 3.60 6.66
CA ARG A 146 -13.97 4.93 6.55
C ARG A 146 -12.86 4.88 5.53
N VAL A 147 -12.80 5.89 4.69
CA VAL A 147 -11.71 6.05 3.72
C VAL A 147 -10.87 7.26 4.05
N ILE A 148 -9.61 7.21 3.68
CA ILE A 148 -8.70 8.35 3.75
C ILE A 148 -8.39 8.83 2.34
N PRO A 149 -9.01 9.93 1.90
CA PRO A 149 -8.78 10.46 0.57
C PRO A 149 -7.37 11.04 0.44
N LEU A 150 -6.83 10.96 -0.77
CA LEU A 150 -5.71 11.78 -1.21
C LEU A 150 -6.11 13.26 -1.23
N ASP A 151 -5.14 14.17 -1.14
CA ASP A 151 -5.38 15.61 -1.19
C ASP A 151 -5.99 16.07 -2.52
N GLN A 152 -5.44 15.56 -3.62
CA GLN A 152 -5.88 15.84 -4.98
C GLN A 152 -5.62 14.64 -5.92
N PRO A 153 -6.38 14.49 -7.01
CA PRO A 153 -6.10 13.47 -8.01
C PRO A 153 -4.82 13.80 -8.78
N THR A 154 -4.16 12.75 -9.26
CA THR A 154 -2.96 12.79 -10.10
C THR A 154 -3.09 11.76 -11.23
N ASP A 155 -2.17 11.80 -12.19
CA ASP A 155 -1.99 10.76 -13.22
C ASP A 155 -1.66 9.37 -12.64
N GLN A 156 -1.31 9.32 -11.36
CA GLN A 156 -1.01 8.10 -10.60
C GLN A 156 -2.20 7.58 -9.79
N THR A 157 -3.33 8.30 -9.79
CA THR A 157 -4.52 7.87 -9.05
C THR A 157 -5.14 6.64 -9.72
N ILE A 158 -5.44 5.63 -8.92
CA ILE A 158 -5.98 4.34 -9.40
C ILE A 158 -7.29 3.94 -8.73
N GLY A 159 -7.78 4.70 -7.74
CA GLY A 159 -9.01 4.38 -7.01
C GLY A 159 -9.77 5.63 -6.58
N TRP A 160 -11.09 5.58 -6.70
CA TRP A 160 -11.99 6.68 -6.37
C TRP A 160 -13.19 6.21 -5.54
N VAL A 161 -13.65 7.07 -4.64
CA VAL A 161 -14.95 6.93 -3.98
C VAL A 161 -15.67 8.26 -4.10
N ASP A 162 -16.83 8.29 -4.73
CA ASP A 162 -17.68 9.48 -4.81
C ASP A 162 -16.94 10.70 -5.40
N GLY A 163 -16.09 10.47 -6.40
CA GLY A 163 -15.25 11.49 -7.03
C GLY A 163 -14.00 11.88 -6.22
N ARG A 164 -13.79 11.31 -5.02
CA ARG A 164 -12.60 11.54 -4.20
C ARG A 164 -11.53 10.50 -4.52
N PRO A 165 -10.27 10.92 -4.77
CA PRO A 165 -9.17 9.98 -4.97
C PRO A 165 -8.85 9.28 -3.64
N VAL A 166 -8.79 7.94 -3.62
CA VAL A 166 -8.51 7.15 -2.41
C VAL A 166 -7.37 6.15 -2.60
N ALA A 167 -6.89 5.92 -3.82
CA ALA A 167 -5.75 5.06 -4.05
C ALA A 167 -4.85 5.61 -5.16
N LEU A 168 -3.55 5.37 -5.04
CA LEU A 168 -2.57 5.71 -6.08
C LEU A 168 -1.56 4.58 -6.27
N LYS A 169 -0.98 4.55 -7.46
CA LYS A 169 0.18 3.73 -7.83
C LYS A 169 1.26 4.62 -8.40
N ARG A 170 2.43 4.61 -7.77
CA ARG A 170 3.59 5.42 -8.16
C ARG A 170 4.80 4.54 -8.40
N GLN A 171 5.52 4.84 -9.47
CA GLN A 171 6.88 4.32 -9.64
C GLN A 171 7.84 5.15 -8.80
N ALA A 172 8.65 4.49 -7.95
CA ALA A 172 9.63 5.13 -7.08
C ALA A 172 11.00 4.46 -7.29
N GLY A 173 11.83 5.08 -8.13
CA GLY A 173 13.08 4.46 -8.59
C GLY A 173 12.82 3.13 -9.29
N ARG A 174 13.41 2.05 -8.79
CA ARG A 174 13.24 0.69 -9.34
C ARG A 174 11.95 0.02 -8.88
N GLY A 175 11.34 0.49 -7.80
CA GLY A 175 10.19 -0.15 -7.16
C GLY A 175 8.86 0.55 -7.46
N THR A 176 7.79 -0.07 -6.98
CA THR A 176 6.43 0.45 -7.09
C THR A 176 5.84 0.63 -5.71
N PHE A 177 5.26 1.80 -5.46
CA PHE A 177 4.49 2.10 -4.25
C PHE A 177 3.01 2.18 -4.59
N ILE A 178 2.18 1.44 -3.86
CA ILE A 178 0.73 1.45 -3.98
C ILE A 178 0.18 1.83 -2.63
N PHE A 179 -0.60 2.91 -2.60
CA PHE A 179 -1.31 3.37 -1.41
C PHE A 179 -2.80 3.08 -1.59
N LEU A 180 -3.41 2.47 -0.58
CA LEU A 180 -4.84 2.22 -0.48
C LEU A 180 -5.38 2.97 0.73
N GLY A 181 -6.15 4.03 0.50
CA GLY A 181 -6.87 4.78 1.54
C GLY A 181 -8.17 4.12 1.97
N SER A 182 -8.51 2.98 1.37
CA SER A 182 -9.68 2.13 1.68
C SER A 182 -9.17 0.76 2.09
N PRO A 183 -9.60 0.19 3.23
CA PRO A 183 -9.20 -1.16 3.62
C PRO A 183 -9.70 -2.22 2.63
N LEU A 184 -8.79 -2.81 1.86
CA LEU A 184 -9.05 -3.93 0.97
C LEU A 184 -9.14 -5.25 1.75
N GLY A 185 -8.33 -5.40 2.79
CA GLY A 185 -8.22 -6.65 3.56
C GLY A 185 -9.53 -7.21 4.12
N PRO A 186 -10.44 -6.41 4.72
CA PRO A 186 -11.76 -6.91 5.12
C PRO A 186 -12.60 -7.47 3.97
N VAL A 187 -12.46 -6.90 2.77
CA VAL A 187 -13.14 -7.36 1.55
C VAL A 187 -12.55 -8.69 1.07
N LEU A 188 -11.22 -8.83 1.17
CA LEU A 188 -10.53 -10.11 0.92
C LEU A 188 -10.97 -11.19 1.93
N TRP A 189 -11.09 -10.82 3.21
CA TRP A 189 -11.53 -11.71 4.27
C TRP A 189 -12.96 -12.21 4.04
N ALA A 190 -13.84 -11.35 3.54
CA ALA A 190 -15.20 -11.72 3.14
C ALA A 190 -15.26 -12.63 1.89
N GLY A 191 -14.13 -12.92 1.25
CA GLY A 191 -14.05 -13.85 0.13
C GLY A 191 -14.46 -13.24 -1.22
N ASP A 192 -14.45 -11.92 -1.36
CA ASP A 192 -14.84 -11.24 -2.60
C ASP A 192 -13.89 -11.61 -3.75
N VAL A 193 -14.48 -12.15 -4.82
CA VAL A 193 -13.73 -12.70 -5.96
C VAL A 193 -12.99 -11.61 -6.74
N ASP A 194 -13.59 -10.43 -6.88
CA ASP A 194 -12.98 -9.32 -7.62
C ASP A 194 -11.85 -8.68 -6.82
N ALA A 195 -12.00 -8.56 -5.50
CA ALA A 195 -10.94 -8.09 -4.61
C ALA A 195 -9.74 -9.06 -4.63
N LYS A 196 -10.01 -10.37 -4.54
CA LYS A 196 -8.98 -11.40 -4.68
C LYS A 196 -8.25 -11.25 -6.01
N ARG A 197 -8.98 -11.27 -7.13
CA ARG A 197 -8.42 -11.16 -8.48
C ARG A 197 -7.60 -9.87 -8.64
N TRP A 198 -8.11 -8.75 -8.14
CA TRP A 198 -7.41 -7.46 -8.16
C TRP A 198 -6.05 -7.57 -7.48
N LEU A 199 -5.99 -8.10 -6.25
CA LEU A 199 -4.73 -8.29 -5.54
C LEU A 199 -3.78 -9.23 -6.30
N LEU A 200 -4.29 -10.33 -6.85
CA LEU A 200 -3.46 -11.28 -7.62
C LEU A 200 -2.78 -10.61 -8.82
N ASP A 201 -3.53 -9.79 -9.57
CA ASP A 201 -3.00 -9.09 -10.75
C ASP A 201 -2.01 -7.98 -10.36
N VAL A 202 -2.20 -7.31 -9.21
CA VAL A 202 -1.20 -6.38 -8.67
C VAL A 202 0.11 -7.10 -8.38
N VAL A 203 0.04 -8.22 -7.67
CA VAL A 203 1.21 -8.97 -7.18
C VAL A 203 1.98 -9.64 -8.33
N ARG A 204 1.35 -9.82 -9.50
CA ARG A 204 1.95 -10.40 -10.72
C ARG A 204 2.52 -9.36 -11.71
N SER A 205 2.33 -8.06 -11.44
CA SER A 205 2.69 -6.95 -12.34
C SER A 205 4.18 -6.57 -12.42
#